data_AF-A0AA40AY09-F1
#
_entry.id   AF-A0AA40AY09-F1
#
_cell.length_a   1.000
_cell.length_b   1.000
_cell.length_c   1.000
_cell.angle_alpha   90.00
_cell.angle_beta   90.00
_cell.angle_gamma   90.00
#
_symmetry.space_group_name_H-M   'P 1'
#
loop_
_entity.id
_entity.type
_entity.pdbx_description
1 polymer ?
#
loop_
_entity_poly.entity_id
_entity_poly.type
_entity_poly.pdbx_seq_one_letter_code
_entity_poly.pdbx_strand_id
1 'polypeptide(L)'
;MIESKGNGLIMLLHGSPGTGKTYTAETVAEIAEKPLFRVTCGDISTKLDEVEKYLESVLHLGKTWGCVVLLDEADVFLEQRTLTDLERNALVSVFLRVLEYYEGILILTSNRVGTFDEAFKSRIQLSLHYENLGKPQRHKIWKNFLSRLKQLDAEQPSTSVTEPGTLKRKFESEPSGSIDFDDVECYFEELAEFEMNGRQIRNAITTARQLAKFQNTKMGYRHLKRVITVASKFDDYLKKVQDGFSDDQVARGGGIR
;
A
#
# COMPACT_ATOMS: atom_id res chain seq x y z
N MET A 1 -41.71 -0.45 -0.95
CA MET A 1 -40.32 -0.60 -1.43
C MET A 1 -39.44 -0.61 -0.19
N ILE A 2 -38.50 -1.55 -0.06
CA ILE A 2 -37.68 -1.70 1.16
C ILE A 2 -36.69 -0.53 1.23
N GLU A 3 -36.84 0.32 2.23
CA GLU A 3 -36.28 1.68 2.32
C GLU A 3 -34.81 1.77 2.76
N SER A 4 -34.04 0.68 2.72
CA SER A 4 -32.69 0.65 3.33
C SER A 4 -31.57 -0.01 2.52
N LYS A 5 -31.80 -0.47 1.28
CA LYS A 5 -30.71 -1.03 0.46
C LYS A 5 -30.01 0.07 -0.35
N GLY A 6 -28.74 0.37 -0.02
CA GLY A 6 -27.81 1.05 -0.94
C GLY A 6 -27.25 2.41 -0.54
N ASN A 7 -27.38 2.87 0.71
CA ASN A 7 -26.86 4.19 1.13
C ASN A 7 -25.35 4.21 1.48
N GLY A 8 -24.65 3.07 1.39
CA GLY A 8 -23.20 3.01 1.57
C GLY A 8 -22.43 3.26 0.26
N LEU A 9 -21.24 3.85 0.36
CA LEU A 9 -20.27 3.96 -0.73
C LEU A 9 -19.17 2.93 -0.50
N ILE A 10 -19.11 1.89 -1.33
CA ILE A 10 -18.08 0.85 -1.29
C ILE A 10 -17.18 1.01 -2.52
N MET A 11 -15.89 1.20 -2.26
CA MET A 11 -14.86 1.38 -3.27
C MET A 11 -13.83 0.25 -3.18
N LEU A 12 -13.44 -0.30 -4.33
CA LEU A 12 -12.35 -1.27 -4.44
C LEU A 12 -11.16 -0.64 -5.15
N LEU A 13 -10.01 -0.60 -4.48
CA LEU A 13 -8.73 -0.19 -5.03
C LEU A 13 -7.88 -1.44 -5.23
N HIS A 14 -7.61 -1.82 -6.48
CA HIS A 14 -6.90 -3.08 -6.75
C HIS A 14 -5.79 -2.91 -7.77
N GLY A 15 -4.72 -3.69 -7.63
CA GLY A 15 -3.56 -3.61 -8.52
C GLY A 15 -2.27 -4.00 -7.82
N SER A 16 -1.14 -3.87 -8.49
CA SER A 16 0.17 -4.27 -7.95
C SER A 16 0.53 -3.57 -6.63
N PRO A 17 1.35 -4.20 -5.77
CA PRO A 17 1.78 -3.58 -4.52
C PRO A 17 2.59 -2.29 -4.77
N GLY A 18 2.43 -1.31 -3.88
CA GLY A 18 3.21 -0.06 -3.93
C GLY A 18 2.78 0.94 -5.02
N THR A 19 1.59 0.79 -5.61
CA THR A 19 1.01 1.73 -6.59
C THR A 19 0.21 2.89 -5.98
N GLY A 20 0.09 2.95 -4.65
CA GLY A 20 -0.55 4.07 -3.95
C GLY A 20 -2.00 3.83 -3.50
N LYS A 21 -2.53 2.60 -3.60
CA LYS A 21 -3.90 2.27 -3.17
C LYS A 21 -4.26 2.77 -1.76
N THR A 22 -3.44 2.43 -0.76
CA THR A 22 -3.63 2.87 0.62
C THR A 22 -3.53 4.40 0.76
N TYR A 23 -2.63 5.05 0.00
CA TYR A 23 -2.51 6.51 -0.03
C TYR A 23 -3.75 7.19 -0.59
N THR A 24 -4.36 6.59 -1.61
CA THR A 24 -5.63 7.10 -2.14
C THR A 24 -6.73 7.03 -1.10
N ALA A 25 -6.80 5.96 -0.30
CA ALA A 25 -7.77 5.85 0.78
C ALA A 25 -7.59 6.94 1.85
N GLU A 26 -6.34 7.22 2.24
CA GLU A 26 -5.99 8.33 3.13
C GLU A 26 -6.42 9.68 2.55
N THR A 27 -6.14 9.92 1.28
CA THR A 27 -6.50 11.16 0.57
C THR A 27 -8.03 11.31 0.47
N VAL A 28 -8.76 10.23 0.21
CA VAL A 28 -10.23 10.25 0.16
C VAL A 28 -10.82 10.61 1.51
N ALA A 29 -10.29 10.06 2.61
CA ALA A 29 -10.74 10.40 3.95
C ALA A 29 -10.45 11.86 4.30
N GLU A 30 -9.28 12.37 3.93
CA GLU A 30 -8.89 13.77 4.10
C GLU A 30 -9.82 14.72 3.33
N ILE A 31 -10.07 14.47 2.04
CA ILE A 31 -10.98 15.27 1.21
C ILE A 31 -12.42 15.21 1.73
N ALA A 32 -12.84 14.04 2.24
CA ALA A 32 -14.17 13.86 2.83
C ALA A 32 -14.30 14.48 4.23
N GLU A 33 -13.21 15.06 4.78
CA GLU A 33 -13.13 15.59 6.14
C GLU A 33 -13.59 14.59 7.21
N LYS A 34 -13.26 13.31 6.99
CA LYS A 34 -13.66 12.18 7.85
C LYS A 34 -12.43 11.46 8.38
N PRO A 35 -12.47 10.95 9.63
CA PRO A 35 -11.41 10.08 10.13
C PRO A 35 -11.27 8.84 9.24
N LEU A 36 -10.06 8.29 9.15
CA LEU A 36 -9.79 7.01 8.50
C LEU A 36 -9.67 5.91 9.57
N PHE A 37 -10.60 4.96 9.58
CA PHE A 37 -10.50 3.76 10.40
C PHE A 37 -9.92 2.62 9.57
N ARG A 38 -8.61 2.41 9.70
CA ARG A 38 -7.86 1.38 8.97
C ARG A 38 -7.83 0.06 9.75
N VAL A 39 -8.15 -1.02 9.04
CA VAL A 39 -8.10 -2.40 9.52
C VAL A 39 -7.33 -3.22 8.49
N THR A 40 -6.34 -3.98 8.95
CA THR A 40 -5.54 -4.86 8.09
C THR A 40 -6.13 -6.26 8.13
N CYS A 41 -6.49 -6.82 6.98
CA CYS A 41 -7.13 -8.13 6.91
C CYS A 41 -6.21 -9.31 7.28
N GLY A 42 -4.88 -9.11 7.25
CA GLY A 42 -3.90 -10.10 7.69
C GLY A 42 -3.92 -10.39 9.20
N ASP A 43 -4.50 -9.50 10.01
CA ASP A 43 -4.60 -9.66 11.47
C ASP A 43 -5.89 -10.39 11.91
N ILE A 44 -6.75 -10.76 10.95
CA ILE A 44 -8.04 -11.38 11.22
C ILE A 44 -7.85 -12.88 11.47
N SER A 45 -8.52 -13.39 12.51
CA SER A 45 -8.53 -14.83 12.88
C SER A 45 -8.95 -15.72 11.70
N THR A 46 -8.53 -16.98 11.70
CA THR A 46 -8.98 -17.97 10.71
C THR A 46 -10.34 -18.57 11.04
N LYS A 47 -10.86 -18.36 12.27
CA LYS A 47 -12.15 -18.90 12.70
C LYS A 47 -13.29 -18.03 12.20
N LEU A 48 -14.20 -18.62 11.43
CA LEU A 48 -15.30 -17.93 10.76
C LEU A 48 -16.16 -17.06 11.69
N ASP A 49 -16.57 -17.58 12.86
CA ASP A 49 -17.41 -16.86 13.81
C ASP A 49 -16.70 -15.63 14.42
N GLU A 50 -15.38 -15.70 14.56
CA GLU A 50 -14.58 -14.58 15.06
C GLU A 50 -14.41 -13.51 13.96
N VAL A 51 -14.25 -13.93 12.71
CA VAL A 51 -14.18 -13.02 11.54
C VAL A 51 -15.49 -12.26 11.35
N GLU A 52 -16.63 -12.96 11.37
CA GLU A 52 -17.95 -12.33 11.18
C GLU A 52 -18.19 -11.26 12.25
N LYS A 53 -18.04 -11.62 13.53
CA LYS A 53 -18.22 -10.67 14.65
C LYS A 53 -17.24 -9.49 14.58
N TYR A 54 -15.99 -9.75 14.18
CA TYR A 54 -14.99 -8.71 14.05
C TYR A 54 -15.36 -7.71 12.94
N LEU A 55 -15.70 -8.19 11.75
CA LEU A 55 -16.10 -7.35 10.62
C LEU A 55 -17.38 -6.56 10.94
N GLU A 56 -18.39 -7.19 11.54
CA GLU A 56 -19.60 -6.52 12.00
C GLU A 56 -19.28 -5.39 12.99
N SER A 57 -18.38 -5.65 13.94
CA SER A 57 -17.95 -4.65 14.92
C SER A 57 -17.22 -3.48 14.26
N VAL A 58 -16.27 -3.76 13.34
CA VAL A 58 -15.53 -2.73 12.60
C VAL A 58 -16.47 -1.85 11.81
N LEU A 59 -17.41 -2.45 11.07
CA LEU A 59 -18.36 -1.69 10.27
C LEU A 59 -19.36 -0.92 11.15
N HIS A 60 -19.81 -1.50 12.25
CA HIS A 60 -20.66 -0.81 13.21
C HIS A 60 -19.97 0.43 13.81
N LEU A 61 -18.71 0.31 14.22
CA LEU A 61 -17.90 1.43 14.68
C LEU A 61 -17.70 2.47 13.58
N GLY A 62 -17.41 2.01 12.35
CA GLY A 62 -17.24 2.88 11.20
C GLY A 62 -18.44 3.76 10.92
N LYS A 63 -19.63 3.16 10.96
CA LYS A 63 -20.91 3.87 10.85
C LYS A 63 -21.12 4.83 12.03
N THR A 64 -20.92 4.36 13.26
CA THR A 64 -21.17 5.12 14.49
C THR A 64 -20.27 6.36 14.59
N TRP A 65 -19.01 6.25 14.17
CA TRP A 65 -18.06 7.37 14.14
C TRP A 65 -18.17 8.23 12.88
N GLY A 66 -18.99 7.84 11.91
CA GLY A 66 -19.11 8.56 10.63
C GLY A 66 -17.82 8.61 9.81
N CYS A 67 -16.93 7.63 10.00
CA CYS A 67 -15.60 7.63 9.41
C CYS A 67 -15.54 6.87 8.08
N VAL A 68 -14.41 7.01 7.37
CA VAL A 68 -14.08 6.14 6.24
C VAL A 68 -13.44 4.88 6.79
N VAL A 69 -14.04 3.72 6.54
CA VAL A 69 -13.44 2.42 6.88
C VAL A 69 -12.55 1.97 5.74
N LEU A 70 -11.32 1.60 6.05
CA LEU A 70 -10.39 0.99 5.11
C LEU A 70 -10.10 -0.44 5.55
N LEU A 71 -10.50 -1.41 4.73
CA LEU A 71 -10.05 -2.80 4.84
C LEU A 71 -8.88 -2.99 3.89
N ASP A 72 -7.68 -2.97 4.45
CA ASP A 72 -6.42 -3.07 3.71
C ASP A 72 -6.04 -4.55 3.53
N GLU A 73 -5.61 -4.89 2.31
CA GLU A 73 -5.19 -6.25 1.93
C GLU A 73 -6.32 -7.29 2.04
N ALA A 74 -7.53 -6.93 1.59
CA ALA A 74 -8.74 -7.77 1.59
C ALA A 74 -8.71 -8.92 0.56
N ASP A 75 -7.53 -9.37 0.15
CA ASP A 75 -7.29 -10.34 -0.91
C ASP A 75 -7.96 -11.70 -0.64
N VAL A 76 -8.01 -12.13 0.62
CA VAL A 76 -8.63 -13.41 1.02
C VAL A 76 -10.14 -13.39 0.83
N PHE A 77 -10.78 -12.23 1.07
CA PHE A 77 -12.23 -12.07 1.03
C PHE A 77 -12.78 -11.80 -0.37
N LEU A 78 -11.95 -11.30 -1.28
CA LEU A 78 -12.35 -10.90 -2.63
C LEU A 78 -12.12 -11.98 -3.68
N GLU A 79 -11.38 -13.04 -3.37
CA GLU A 79 -11.04 -14.09 -4.34
C GLU A 79 -12.27 -14.87 -4.80
N GLN A 80 -12.22 -15.32 -6.05
CA GLN A 80 -13.21 -16.22 -6.62
C GLN A 80 -13.37 -17.51 -5.81
N ARG A 81 -14.61 -17.88 -5.51
CA ARG A 81 -14.94 -19.13 -4.81
C ARG A 81 -14.55 -20.37 -5.64
N THR A 82 -14.03 -21.40 -4.96
CA THR A 82 -13.59 -22.66 -5.60
C THR A 82 -14.24 -23.88 -4.94
N LEU A 83 -14.46 -24.97 -5.66
CA LEU A 83 -15.13 -26.16 -5.10
C LEU A 83 -14.33 -26.86 -3.99
N THR A 84 -13.02 -26.62 -3.93
CA THR A 84 -12.09 -27.33 -3.05
C THR A 84 -11.86 -26.61 -1.72
N ASP A 85 -12.13 -25.31 -1.63
CA ASP A 85 -11.81 -24.50 -0.45
C ASP A 85 -13.10 -23.99 0.23
N LEU A 86 -13.70 -24.85 1.04
CA LEU A 86 -14.95 -24.55 1.75
C LEU A 86 -14.78 -23.44 2.79
N GLU A 87 -13.65 -23.41 3.50
CA GLU A 87 -13.38 -22.41 4.54
C GLU A 87 -13.27 -21.01 3.94
N ARG A 88 -12.51 -20.86 2.84
CA ARG A 88 -12.40 -19.58 2.16
C ARG A 88 -13.71 -19.15 1.52
N ASN A 89 -14.47 -20.07 0.92
CA ASN A 89 -15.78 -19.75 0.39
C ASN A 89 -16.75 -19.25 1.47
N ALA A 90 -16.64 -19.79 2.69
CA ALA A 90 -17.41 -19.31 3.82
C ALA A 90 -17.01 -17.86 4.18
N LEU A 91 -15.72 -17.54 4.21
CA LEU A 91 -15.22 -16.18 4.44
C LEU A 91 -15.73 -15.18 3.38
N VAL A 92 -15.65 -15.54 2.09
CA VAL A 92 -16.19 -14.73 0.99
C VAL A 92 -17.70 -14.49 1.17
N SER A 93 -18.43 -15.52 1.60
CA SER A 93 -19.89 -15.45 1.81
C SER A 93 -20.28 -14.56 3.00
N VAL A 94 -19.54 -14.65 4.12
CA VAL A 94 -19.68 -13.74 5.27
C VAL A 94 -19.40 -12.31 4.83
N PHE A 95 -18.32 -12.09 4.09
CA PHE A 95 -17.94 -10.75 3.65
C PHE A 95 -19.01 -10.10 2.77
N LEU A 96 -19.56 -10.83 1.78
CA LEU A 96 -20.66 -10.34 0.93
C LEU A 96 -21.92 -9.96 1.72
N ARG A 97 -22.24 -10.71 2.77
CA ARG A 97 -23.38 -10.41 3.66
C ARG A 97 -23.15 -9.12 4.42
N VAL A 98 -21.95 -8.98 5.00
CA VAL A 98 -21.56 -7.79 5.77
C VAL A 98 -21.56 -6.53 4.89
N LEU A 99 -21.11 -6.63 3.63
CA LEU A 99 -21.16 -5.51 2.67
C LEU A 99 -22.59 -5.09 2.29
N GLU A 100 -23.55 -6.02 2.25
CA GLU A 100 -24.91 -5.75 1.78
C GLU A 100 -25.68 -4.77 2.67
N TYR A 101 -25.36 -4.75 3.97
CA TYR A 101 -26.04 -3.92 4.97
C TYR A 101 -25.20 -2.74 5.44
N TYR A 102 -24.01 -2.54 4.87
CA TYR A 102 -23.15 -1.46 5.31
C TYR A 102 -23.63 -0.10 4.79
N GLU A 103 -23.88 0.81 5.73
CA GLU A 103 -24.31 2.18 5.48
C GLU A 103 -23.22 3.15 5.94
N GLY A 104 -22.19 3.31 5.10
CA GLY A 104 -21.04 4.19 5.36
C GLY A 104 -20.09 4.26 4.16
N ILE A 105 -18.89 4.84 4.34
CA ILE A 105 -17.85 4.85 3.30
C ILE A 105 -16.86 3.73 3.60
N LEU A 106 -16.79 2.74 2.72
CA LEU A 106 -15.89 1.61 2.82
C LEU A 106 -14.93 1.59 1.63
N ILE A 107 -13.63 1.49 1.92
CA ILE A 107 -12.59 1.33 0.93
C ILE A 107 -11.92 -0.02 1.16
N LEU A 108 -11.86 -0.84 0.12
CA LEU A 108 -11.20 -2.12 0.09
C LEU A 108 -9.91 -1.98 -0.72
N THR A 109 -8.80 -2.53 -0.25
CA THR A 109 -7.60 -2.67 -1.09
C THR A 109 -7.29 -4.13 -1.37
N SER A 110 -6.82 -4.41 -2.57
CA SER A 110 -6.35 -5.75 -2.99
C SER A 110 -5.06 -5.62 -3.78
N ASN A 111 -4.08 -6.49 -3.48
CA ASN A 111 -2.84 -6.60 -4.24
C ASN A 111 -2.96 -7.62 -5.39
N ARG A 112 -4.02 -8.41 -5.42
CA ARG A 112 -4.25 -9.42 -6.45
C ARG A 112 -4.77 -8.79 -7.74
N VAL A 113 -4.06 -9.05 -8.84
CA VAL A 113 -4.48 -8.75 -10.21
C VAL A 113 -5.05 -10.06 -10.76
N GLY A 114 -6.34 -10.31 -10.54
CA GLY A 114 -6.96 -11.61 -10.85
C GLY A 114 -8.49 -11.55 -10.84
N THR A 115 -9.12 -12.73 -10.89
CA THR A 115 -10.58 -12.87 -10.87
C THR A 115 -11.14 -12.69 -9.46
N PHE A 116 -11.91 -11.62 -9.26
CA PHE A 116 -12.73 -11.44 -8.08
C PHE A 116 -14.01 -12.26 -8.18
N ASP A 117 -14.59 -12.64 -7.04
CA ASP A 117 -15.92 -13.26 -7.02
C ASP A 117 -16.94 -12.31 -7.66
N GLU A 118 -17.71 -12.80 -8.64
CA GLU A 118 -18.62 -11.95 -9.41
C GLU A 118 -19.72 -11.31 -8.55
N ALA A 119 -20.04 -11.88 -7.39
CA ALA A 119 -21.02 -11.32 -6.48
C ALA A 119 -20.62 -9.93 -5.95
N PHE A 120 -19.32 -9.59 -5.94
CA PHE A 120 -18.83 -8.27 -5.55
C PHE A 120 -19.21 -7.16 -6.54
N LYS A 121 -19.41 -7.48 -7.83
CA LYS A 121 -19.80 -6.50 -8.86
C LYS A 121 -21.13 -5.80 -8.52
N SER A 122 -22.02 -6.47 -7.80
CA SER A 122 -23.32 -5.94 -7.38
C SER A 122 -23.29 -5.09 -6.11
N ARG A 123 -22.18 -5.13 -5.35
CA ARG A 123 -22.03 -4.48 -4.03
C ARG A 123 -21.01 -3.34 -4.05
N ILE A 124 -20.09 -3.33 -5.01
CA ILE A 124 -19.06 -2.31 -5.16
C ILE A 124 -19.54 -1.25 -6.16
N GLN A 125 -19.64 0.00 -5.71
CA GLN A 125 -20.07 1.13 -6.56
C GLN A 125 -18.93 1.64 -7.45
N LEU A 126 -17.68 1.55 -7.00
CA LEU A 126 -16.52 1.99 -7.76
C LEU A 126 -15.36 1.01 -7.61
N SER A 127 -14.79 0.56 -8.73
CA SER A 127 -13.56 -0.22 -8.76
C SER A 127 -12.49 0.55 -9.53
N LEU A 128 -11.37 0.83 -8.88
CA LEU A 128 -10.21 1.51 -9.46
C LEU A 128 -9.06 0.53 -9.63
N HIS A 129 -8.67 0.30 -10.87
CA HIS A 129 -7.51 -0.52 -11.21
C HIS A 129 -6.23 0.33 -11.23
N TYR A 130 -5.23 -0.09 -10.48
CA TYR A 130 -3.90 0.49 -10.44
C TYR A 130 -2.94 -0.36 -11.26
N GLU A 131 -2.63 0.14 -12.45
CA GLU A 131 -1.62 -0.44 -13.33
C GLU A 131 -0.21 -0.30 -12.75
N ASN A 132 0.72 -1.05 -13.32
CA ASN A 132 2.14 -0.87 -13.02
C ASN A 132 2.59 0.53 -13.42
N LEU A 133 3.50 1.12 -12.63
CA LEU A 133 4.01 2.46 -12.88
C LEU A 133 4.87 2.47 -14.13
N GLY A 134 4.45 3.22 -15.15
CA GLY A 134 5.29 3.55 -16.30
C GLY A 134 6.42 4.53 -15.94
N LYS A 135 7.38 4.68 -16.85
CA LYS A 135 8.50 5.63 -16.68
C LYS A 135 8.03 7.06 -16.35
N PRO A 136 7.02 7.65 -17.03
CA PRO A 136 6.56 9.00 -16.71
C PRO A 136 5.98 9.12 -15.28
N GLN A 137 5.27 8.10 -14.81
CA GLN A 137 4.74 8.05 -13.45
C GLN A 137 5.86 7.94 -12.41
N ARG A 138 6.87 7.09 -12.66
CA ARG A 138 8.04 6.94 -11.78
C ARG A 138 8.85 8.24 -11.69
N HIS A 139 9.06 8.91 -12.81
CA HIS A 139 9.70 10.24 -12.85
C HIS A 139 8.96 11.24 -11.95
N LYS A 140 7.63 11.32 -12.08
CA LYS A 140 6.79 12.18 -11.23
C LYS A 140 6.88 11.81 -9.75
N ILE A 141 6.92 10.53 -9.43
CA ILE A 141 7.04 10.04 -8.05
C ILE A 141 8.39 10.43 -7.44
N TRP A 142 9.51 10.26 -8.17
CA TRP A 142 10.83 10.71 -7.75
C TRP A 142 10.83 12.21 -7.43
N LYS A 143 10.33 13.03 -8.37
CA LYS A 143 10.20 14.48 -8.19
C LYS A 143 9.34 14.84 -6.97
N ASN A 144 8.20 14.19 -6.79
CA ASN A 144 7.30 14.44 -5.66
C ASN A 144 7.94 14.10 -4.32
N PHE A 145 8.68 12.98 -4.23
CA PHE A 145 9.38 12.63 -2.99
C PHE A 145 10.50 13.62 -2.66
N LEU A 146 11.33 13.97 -3.64
CA LEU A 146 12.46 14.89 -3.43
C LEU A 146 11.99 16.31 -3.12
N SER A 147 10.96 16.81 -3.80
CA SER A 147 10.38 18.13 -3.50
C SER A 147 9.79 18.21 -2.09
N ARG A 148 9.08 17.18 -1.63
CA ARG A 148 8.58 17.10 -0.26
C ARG A 148 9.72 17.09 0.76
N LEU A 149 10.83 16.41 0.47
CA LEU A 149 12.01 16.45 1.33
C LEU A 149 12.65 17.84 1.38
N LYS A 150 12.74 18.53 0.23
CA LYS A 150 13.26 19.90 0.14
C LYS A 150 12.42 20.88 0.96
N GLN A 151 11.10 20.72 0.98
CA GLN A 151 10.19 21.51 1.82
C GLN A 151 10.42 21.26 3.31
N LEU A 152 10.52 20.00 3.72
CA LEU A 152 10.79 19.63 5.11
C LEU A 152 12.16 20.14 5.61
N ASP A 153 13.17 20.16 4.75
CA ASP A 153 14.49 20.73 5.06
C ASP A 153 14.44 22.27 5.17
N ALA A 154 13.57 22.93 4.39
CA ALA A 154 13.42 24.40 4.38
C ALA A 154 12.58 24.92 5.56
N GLU A 155 11.59 24.15 6.03
CA GLU A 155 10.72 24.48 7.17
C GLU A 155 11.41 24.29 8.54
N GLN A 156 12.68 23.89 8.56
CA GLN A 156 13.51 23.77 9.76
C GLN A 156 14.52 24.94 9.88
N PRO A 157 14.11 26.19 10.20
CA PRO A 157 15.05 27.19 10.66
C PRO A 157 15.44 26.91 12.12
N SER A 158 16.72 27.03 12.40
CA SER A 158 17.37 26.97 13.71
C SER A 158 16.59 27.71 14.80
N THR A 159 15.79 27.02 15.60
CA THR A 159 15.36 27.51 16.91
C THR A 159 15.41 26.35 17.90
N SER A 160 16.56 26.22 18.55
CA SER A 160 16.68 25.56 19.84
C SER A 160 15.94 26.40 20.88
N VAL A 161 14.67 26.09 21.15
CA VAL A 161 14.04 26.44 22.42
C VAL A 161 13.52 25.15 23.03
N THR A 162 14.25 24.68 24.05
CA THR A 162 13.89 23.53 24.87
C THR A 162 12.71 23.91 25.76
N GLU A 163 11.51 23.46 25.40
CA GLU A 163 10.41 23.31 26.37
C GLU A 163 10.39 21.87 26.91
N PRO A 164 10.48 21.65 28.24
CA PRO A 164 10.34 20.34 28.84
C PRO A 164 8.85 19.97 28.96
N GLY A 165 8.41 18.87 28.31
CA GLY A 165 7.12 18.24 28.66
C GLY A 165 6.34 17.57 27.53
N THR A 166 6.64 17.82 26.26
CA THR A 166 5.89 17.18 25.17
C THR A 166 6.61 15.92 24.70
N LEU A 167 5.99 14.75 24.86
CA LEU A 167 6.40 13.48 24.23
C LEU A 167 6.22 13.56 22.71
N LYS A 168 7.05 14.36 22.03
CA LYS A 168 7.33 14.20 20.61
C LYS A 168 8.16 12.93 20.48
N ARG A 169 7.62 11.94 19.75
CA ARG A 169 8.35 10.75 19.27
C ARG A 169 9.71 11.24 18.77
N LYS A 170 10.81 10.84 19.42
CA LYS A 170 12.19 11.21 19.04
C LYS A 170 12.48 10.67 17.63
N PHE A 171 12.13 11.41 16.60
CA PHE A 171 12.92 11.42 15.38
C PHE A 171 14.14 12.26 15.72
N GLU A 172 15.31 11.63 15.81
CA GLU A 172 16.57 12.35 15.92
C GLU A 172 16.61 13.41 14.82
N SER A 173 16.65 14.67 15.24
CA SER A 173 16.71 15.85 14.38
C SER A 173 17.89 15.72 13.42
N GLU A 174 17.61 15.48 12.15
CA GLU A 174 18.62 15.40 11.10
C GLU A 174 19.13 16.80 10.72
N PRO A 175 20.42 16.96 10.42
CA PRO A 175 20.96 18.27 10.06
C PRO A 175 20.40 18.75 8.72
N SER A 176 19.96 20.01 8.72
CA SER A 176 19.63 20.79 7.52
C SER A 176 20.79 20.74 6.52
N GLY A 177 20.52 20.34 5.27
CA GLY A 177 21.54 20.25 4.20
C GLY A 177 22.12 18.85 3.95
N SER A 178 21.39 17.79 4.33
CA SER A 178 21.83 16.39 4.17
C SER A 178 21.75 15.84 2.73
N ILE A 179 21.03 16.50 1.83
CA ILE A 179 20.78 16.05 0.46
C ILE A 179 21.34 17.07 -0.55
N ASP A 180 22.00 16.57 -1.59
CA ASP A 180 22.40 17.35 -2.75
C ASP A 180 21.29 17.27 -3.80
N PHE A 181 20.30 18.17 -3.70
CA PHE A 181 19.12 18.16 -4.56
C PHE A 181 19.48 18.42 -6.02
N ASP A 182 20.43 19.32 -6.29
CA ASP A 182 20.81 19.70 -7.65
C ASP A 182 21.45 18.52 -8.38
N ASP A 183 22.31 17.75 -7.71
CA ASP A 183 22.88 16.51 -8.25
C ASP A 183 21.78 15.49 -8.57
N VAL A 184 20.88 15.19 -7.63
CA VAL A 184 19.83 14.17 -7.83
C VAL A 184 18.83 14.56 -8.93
N GLU A 185 18.45 15.84 -9.00
CA GLU A 185 17.50 16.34 -10.00
C GLU A 185 18.02 16.17 -11.45
N CYS A 186 19.34 16.22 -11.66
CA CYS A 186 19.95 15.99 -12.98
C CYS A 186 19.77 14.55 -13.50
N TYR A 187 19.53 13.58 -12.62
CA TYR A 187 19.44 12.16 -12.96
C TYR A 187 18.02 11.58 -12.82
N PHE A 188 16.98 12.41 -12.72
CA PHE A 188 15.61 11.89 -12.60
C PHE A 188 15.20 10.98 -13.77
N GLU A 189 15.67 11.25 -14.99
CA GLU A 189 15.32 10.40 -16.13
C GLU A 189 16.01 9.04 -16.09
N GLU A 190 17.23 8.96 -15.58
CA GLU A 190 17.90 7.68 -15.34
C GLU A 190 17.26 6.95 -14.16
N LEU A 191 16.91 7.66 -13.08
CA LEU A 191 16.21 7.08 -11.92
C LEU A 191 14.83 6.54 -12.29
N ALA A 192 14.16 7.13 -13.28
CA ALA A 192 12.86 6.67 -13.77
C ALA A 192 12.95 5.42 -14.65
N GLU A 193 14.12 5.08 -15.20
CA GLU A 193 14.30 3.83 -15.97
C GLU A 193 14.18 2.59 -15.10
N PHE A 194 14.61 2.67 -13.83
CA PHE A 194 14.50 1.54 -12.92
C PHE A 194 13.03 1.20 -12.64
N GLU A 195 12.65 -0.06 -12.92
CA GLU A 195 11.30 -0.57 -12.70
C GLU A 195 11.02 -0.79 -11.21
N MET A 196 10.65 0.30 -10.54
CA MET A 196 10.40 0.32 -9.10
C MET A 196 8.98 0.83 -8.80
N ASN A 197 8.35 0.23 -7.80
CA ASN A 197 7.09 0.73 -7.24
C ASN A 197 7.35 1.90 -6.26
N GLY A 198 6.28 2.62 -5.86
CA GLY A 198 6.40 3.78 -4.98
C GLY A 198 6.98 3.46 -3.59
N ARG A 199 6.74 2.25 -3.05
CA ARG A 199 7.37 1.80 -1.79
C ARG A 199 8.86 1.58 -1.96
N GLN A 200 9.28 0.93 -3.05
CA GLN A 200 10.69 0.72 -3.37
C GLN A 200 11.44 2.04 -3.58
N ILE A 201 10.84 3.01 -4.30
CA ILE A 201 11.42 4.35 -4.49
C ILE A 201 11.64 5.05 -3.14
N ARG A 202 10.62 5.06 -2.27
CA ARG A 202 10.75 5.65 -0.92
C ARG A 202 11.84 4.96 -0.09
N ASN A 203 11.88 3.63 -0.12
CA ASN A 203 12.88 2.86 0.62
C ASN A 203 14.28 3.19 0.11
N ALA A 204 14.48 3.27 -1.21
CA ALA A 204 15.76 3.64 -1.80
C ALA A 204 16.23 5.03 -1.34
N ILE A 205 15.34 6.03 -1.30
CA ILE A 205 15.66 7.36 -0.78
C ILE A 205 16.07 7.30 0.69
N THR A 206 15.28 6.61 1.51
CA THR A 206 15.56 6.48 2.96
C THR A 206 16.91 5.81 3.21
N THR A 207 17.18 4.69 2.53
CA THR A 207 18.44 3.97 2.67
C THR A 207 19.62 4.77 2.12
N ALA A 208 19.45 5.49 1.00
CA ALA A 208 20.51 6.34 0.45
C ALA A 208 20.89 7.49 1.40
N ARG A 209 19.90 8.08 2.09
CA ARG A 209 20.15 9.09 3.14
C ARG A 209 20.93 8.51 4.31
N GLN A 210 20.53 7.33 4.80
CA GLN A 210 21.26 6.64 5.87
C GLN A 210 22.70 6.31 5.47
N LEU A 211 22.90 5.86 4.22
CA LEU A 211 24.23 5.56 3.69
C LEU A 211 25.12 6.81 3.58
N ALA A 212 24.57 7.93 3.10
CA ALA A 212 25.28 9.20 3.02
C ALA A 212 25.66 9.73 4.42
N LYS A 213 24.72 9.66 5.38
CA LYS A 213 24.98 9.98 6.79
C LYS A 213 26.12 9.15 7.37
N PHE A 214 26.13 7.83 7.13
CA PHE A 214 27.22 6.95 7.55
C PHE A 214 28.56 7.30 6.91
N GLN A 215 28.56 7.74 5.65
CA GLN A 215 29.76 8.19 4.93
C GLN A 215 30.16 9.63 5.28
N ASN A 216 29.37 10.33 6.11
CA ASN A 216 29.52 11.74 6.43
C ASN A 216 29.57 12.64 5.17
N THR A 217 28.77 12.29 4.16
CA THR A 217 28.62 13.01 2.89
C THR A 217 27.18 13.44 2.68
N LYS A 218 26.96 14.40 1.77
CA LYS A 218 25.61 14.72 1.29
C LYS A 218 25.06 13.59 0.43
N MET A 219 23.77 13.32 0.54
CA MET A 219 23.09 12.34 -0.30
C MET A 219 22.94 12.89 -1.72
N GLY A 220 23.82 12.46 -2.61
CA GLY A 220 23.68 12.63 -4.06
C GLY A 220 23.28 11.35 -4.79
N TYR A 221 23.16 11.45 -6.12
CA TYR A 221 22.80 10.40 -7.06
C TYR A 221 23.66 9.13 -6.88
N ARG A 222 24.95 9.27 -6.58
CA ARG A 222 25.85 8.11 -6.34
C ARG A 222 25.31 7.16 -5.26
N HIS A 223 24.74 7.70 -4.18
CA HIS A 223 24.20 6.89 -3.09
C HIS A 223 22.91 6.18 -3.53
N LEU A 224 22.01 6.90 -4.22
CA LEU A 224 20.79 6.32 -4.78
C LEU A 224 21.09 5.20 -5.78
N LYS A 225 21.96 5.45 -6.77
CA LYS A 225 22.37 4.46 -7.77
C LYS A 225 22.90 3.19 -7.10
N ARG A 226 23.74 3.34 -6.07
CA ARG A 226 24.29 2.20 -5.32
C ARG A 226 23.21 1.40 -4.61
N VAL A 227 22.28 2.06 -3.92
CA VAL A 227 21.17 1.40 -3.22
C VAL A 227 20.26 0.67 -4.21
N ILE A 228 19.87 1.33 -5.29
CA ILE A 228 19.03 0.76 -6.34
C ILE A 228 19.72 -0.46 -6.97
N THR A 229 21.00 -0.35 -7.34
CA THR A 229 21.76 -1.47 -7.92
C THR A 229 21.81 -2.69 -6.99
N VAL A 230 21.95 -2.47 -5.68
CA VAL A 230 21.96 -3.57 -4.70
C VAL A 230 20.56 -4.17 -4.56
N ALA A 231 19.51 -3.35 -4.53
CA ALA A 231 18.13 -3.82 -4.46
C ALA A 231 17.73 -4.62 -5.71
N SER A 232 18.08 -4.13 -6.91
CA SER A 232 17.79 -4.82 -8.17
C SER A 232 18.44 -6.20 -8.25
N LYS A 233 19.65 -6.40 -7.70
CA LYS A 233 20.28 -7.73 -7.65
C LYS A 233 19.47 -8.74 -6.83
N PHE A 234 18.79 -8.28 -5.79
CA PHE A 234 17.91 -9.13 -4.99
C PHE A 234 16.63 -9.48 -5.74
N ASP A 235 16.04 -8.50 -6.43
CA ASP A 235 14.86 -8.73 -7.29
C ASP A 235 15.19 -9.72 -8.44
N ASP A 236 16.36 -9.57 -9.08
CA ASP A 236 16.86 -10.48 -10.11
C ASP A 236 17.09 -11.89 -9.55
N TYR A 237 17.58 -11.99 -8.32
CA TYR A 237 17.72 -13.28 -7.63
C TYR A 237 16.36 -13.94 -7.40
N LEU A 238 15.37 -13.19 -6.90
CA LEU A 238 14.01 -13.71 -6.68
C LEU A 238 13.35 -14.18 -7.98
N LYS A 239 13.50 -13.41 -9.07
CA LYS A 239 13.00 -13.82 -10.40
C LYS A 239 13.61 -15.13 -10.84
N LYS A 240 14.95 -15.26 -10.77
CA LYS A 240 15.66 -16.50 -11.12
C LYS A 240 15.23 -17.70 -10.28
N VAL A 241 14.97 -17.49 -8.99
CA VAL A 241 14.48 -18.56 -8.11
C VAL A 241 13.07 -18.97 -8.50
N GLN A 242 12.16 -18.01 -8.75
CA GLN A 242 10.79 -18.29 -9.20
C GLN A 242 10.75 -19.01 -10.55
N ASP A 243 11.55 -18.57 -11.52
CA ASP A 243 11.67 -19.21 -12.83
C ASP A 243 12.30 -20.62 -12.72
N GLY A 244 13.23 -20.83 -11.78
CA GLY A 244 13.80 -22.15 -11.49
C GLY A 244 12.80 -23.16 -10.90
N PHE A 245 11.71 -22.69 -10.28
CA PHE A 245 10.61 -23.54 -9.83
C PHE A 245 9.53 -23.79 -10.89
N SER A 246 9.43 -22.95 -11.93
CA SER A 246 8.38 -23.08 -12.96
C SER A 246 8.59 -24.26 -13.90
N ASP A 247 9.85 -24.62 -14.19
CA ASP A 247 10.14 -25.64 -15.21
C ASP A 247 10.36 -27.04 -14.61
N ASP A 248 10.99 -27.16 -13.44
CA ASP A 248 11.36 -28.48 -12.87
C ASP A 248 10.29 -29.09 -11.93
N GLN A 249 9.43 -28.29 -11.30
CA GLN A 249 8.39 -28.81 -10.39
C GLN A 249 7.00 -28.95 -11.03
N VAL A 250 6.69 -28.17 -12.08
CA VAL A 250 5.42 -28.31 -12.82
C VAL A 250 5.41 -29.55 -13.73
N ALA A 251 6.57 -29.99 -14.23
CA ALA A 251 6.69 -31.22 -15.01
C ALA A 251 6.65 -32.52 -14.17
N ARG A 252 6.78 -32.45 -12.83
CA ARG A 252 6.76 -33.62 -11.93
C ARG A 252 5.50 -33.77 -11.09
N GLY A 253 4.59 -32.79 -11.09
CA GLY A 253 3.30 -32.85 -10.39
C GLY A 253 2.11 -33.33 -11.23
N GLY A 254 2.29 -33.55 -12.54
CA GLY A 254 1.22 -33.86 -13.50
C GLY A 254 1.31 -35.22 -14.19
N GLY A 255 1.98 -36.21 -13.59
CA GLY A 255 2.22 -37.52 -14.23
C GLY A 255 2.14 -38.70 -13.26
N ILE A 256 0.99 -39.37 -13.29
CA ILE A 256 0.66 -40.73 -12.83
C ILE A 256 1.87 -41.62 -12.49
N ARG A 257 1.97 -42.02 -11.21
CA ARG A 257 1.88 -43.42 -10.77
C ARG A 257 1.71 -43.51 -9.25
#